data_AF-A0A662H7V9-F1
#
_entry.id   AF-A0A662H7V9-F1
#
_cell.length_a   1.000
_cell.length_b   1.000
_cell.length_c   1.000
_cell.angle_alpha   90.00
_cell.angle_beta   90.00
_cell.angle_gamma   90.00
#
_symmetry.space_group_name_H-M   'P 1'
#
loop_
_entity.id
_entity.type
_entity.pdbx_description
1 polymer ?
#
loop_
_entity_poly.entity_id
_entity_poly.type
_entity_poly.pdbx_seq_one_letter_code
_entity_poly.pdbx_strand_id
1 'polypeptide(L)'
;MSQTIKVSKFTKVLLAKYAAKLQERLGRRVSFDEALRHLLVSRDKKPELLAEVFGSVPEVSSQEVFRERRLDDERRAKELYL
;
A
#
# COMPACT_ATOMS: atom_id res chain seq x y z
N MET A 1 23.29 -5.96 -12.40
CA MET A 1 24.19 -5.22 -11.50
C MET A 1 23.44 -4.86 -10.22
N SER A 2 24.05 -4.99 -9.05
CA SER A 2 23.43 -4.54 -7.80
C SER A 2 23.67 -3.04 -7.61
N GLN A 3 22.62 -2.26 -7.37
CA GLN A 3 22.73 -0.86 -6.98
C GLN A 3 22.43 -0.73 -5.48
N THR A 4 23.20 0.10 -4.79
CA THR A 4 23.06 0.31 -3.33
C THR A 4 22.44 1.67 -3.06
N ILE A 5 21.28 1.68 -2.40
CA ILE A 5 20.64 2.91 -1.93
C ILE A 5 20.99 3.11 -0.46
N LYS A 6 21.73 4.19 -0.14
CA LYS A 6 21.98 4.58 1.25
C LYS A 6 20.78 5.34 1.80
N VAL A 7 20.32 4.93 2.97
CA VAL A 7 19.21 5.57 3.70
C VAL A 7 19.54 5.71 5.18
N SER A 8 18.84 6.61 5.87
CA SER A 8 18.99 6.79 7.32
C SER A 8 18.68 5.51 8.10
N LYS A 9 19.22 5.38 9.32
CA LYS A 9 18.91 4.24 10.20
C LYS A 9 17.41 4.13 10.46
N PHE A 10 16.74 5.25 10.69
CA PHE A 10 15.29 5.31 10.91
C PHE A 10 14.51 4.78 9.69
N THR A 11 14.87 5.20 8.48
CA THR A 11 14.26 4.70 7.23
C THR A 11 14.43 3.19 7.08
N LYS A 12 15.58 2.61 7.45
CA LYS A 12 15.77 1.15 7.43
C LYS A 12 14.80 0.43 8.37
N VAL A 13 14.59 0.97 9.57
CA VAL A 13 13.63 0.40 10.53
C VAL A 13 12.21 0.45 9.97
N LEU A 14 11.81 1.57 9.36
CA LEU A 14 10.50 1.70 8.74
C LEU A 14 10.30 0.70 7.59
N LEU A 15 11.29 0.53 6.72
CA LEU A 15 11.23 -0.43 5.62
C LEU A 15 11.16 -1.87 6.15
N ALA A 16 11.88 -2.20 7.23
CA ALA A 16 11.80 -3.50 7.87
C ALA A 16 10.41 -3.78 8.45
N LYS A 17 9.82 -2.81 9.17
CA LYS A 17 8.45 -2.91 9.69
C LYS A 17 7.44 -3.10 8.56
N TYR A 18 7.59 -2.35 7.46
CA TYR A 18 6.71 -2.46 6.30
C TYR A 18 6.80 -3.83 5.63
N ALA A 19 8.03 -4.32 5.40
CA ALA A 19 8.26 -5.64 4.80
C ALA A 19 7.68 -6.77 5.67
N ALA A 20 7.79 -6.68 7.00
CA ALA A 20 7.19 -7.64 7.93
C ALA A 20 5.65 -7.69 7.80
N LYS A 21 4.98 -6.52 7.82
CA LYS A 21 3.52 -6.44 7.60
C LYS A 21 3.11 -7.00 6.23
N LEU A 22 3.90 -6.71 5.20
CA LEU A 22 3.63 -7.21 3.85
C LEU A 22 3.81 -8.73 3.77
N GLN A 23 4.82 -9.28 4.46
CA GLN A 23 5.06 -10.71 4.58
C GLN A 23 3.91 -11.44 5.30
N GLU A 24 3.41 -10.90 6.41
CA GLU A 24 2.23 -11.43 7.11
C GLU A 24 1.02 -11.45 6.18
N ARG A 25 0.74 -10.34 5.49
CA ARG A 25 -0.41 -10.23 4.58
C ARG A 25 -0.34 -11.19 3.39
N LEU A 26 0.85 -11.44 2.85
CA LEU A 26 1.03 -12.31 1.68
C LEU A 26 1.27 -13.78 2.04
N GLY A 27 1.48 -14.10 3.33
CA GLY A 27 1.80 -15.45 3.78
C GLY A 27 3.12 -16.01 3.24
N ARG A 28 4.03 -15.14 2.76
CA ARG A 28 5.33 -15.53 2.19
C ARG A 28 6.41 -14.51 2.48
N ARG A 29 7.66 -14.94 2.39
CA ARG A 29 8.82 -14.06 2.59
C ARG A 29 8.82 -12.91 1.58
N VAL A 30 9.14 -11.71 2.05
CA VAL A 30 9.20 -10.48 1.25
C VAL A 30 10.57 -9.84 1.40
N SER A 31 11.20 -9.49 0.28
CA SER A 31 12.47 -8.77 0.26
C SER A 31 12.27 -7.26 0.40
N PHE A 32 13.31 -6.52 0.79
CA PHE A 32 13.24 -5.05 0.81
C PHE A 32 13.02 -4.44 -0.57
N ASP A 33 13.57 -5.07 -1.61
CA ASP A 33 13.38 -4.66 -3.00
C ASP A 33 11.92 -4.83 -3.44
N GLU A 34 11.27 -5.93 -3.04
CA GLU A 34 9.84 -6.13 -3.25
C GLU A 34 8.98 -5.14 -2.45
N ALA A 35 9.33 -4.91 -1.18
CA ALA A 35 8.66 -3.93 -0.33
C ALA A 35 8.72 -2.52 -0.91
N LEU A 36 9.87 -2.12 -1.47
CA LEU A 36 10.04 -0.84 -2.16
C LEU A 36 9.19 -0.77 -3.44
N ARG A 37 9.20 -1.81 -4.28
CA ARG A 37 8.30 -1.89 -5.45
C ARG A 37 6.84 -1.75 -5.03
N HIS A 38 6.42 -2.45 -3.99
CA HIS A 38 5.05 -2.38 -3.51
C HIS A 38 4.71 -0.96 -3.01
N LEU A 39 5.61 -0.27 -2.30
CA LEU A 39 5.41 1.13 -1.91
C LEU A 39 5.27 2.08 -3.10
N LEU A 40 6.04 1.87 -4.17
CA LEU A 40 6.01 2.71 -5.37
C LEU A 40 4.76 2.42 -6.22
N VAL A 41 4.48 1.15 -6.50
CA VAL A 41 3.34 0.73 -7.33
C VAL A 41 2.00 0.91 -6.62
N SER A 42 1.96 0.81 -5.28
CA SER A 42 0.73 1.11 -4.53
C SER A 42 0.33 2.58 -4.57
N ARG A 43 1.19 3.48 -5.08
CA ARG A 43 0.83 4.86 -5.41
C ARG A 43 0.20 5.00 -6.79
N ASP A 44 0.50 4.11 -7.74
CA ASP A 44 -0.14 4.03 -9.06
C ASP A 44 -1.47 3.25 -8.97
N LYS A 45 -2.31 3.61 -8.00
CA LYS A 45 -3.71 3.17 -8.05
C LYS A 45 -4.33 3.84 -9.28
N LYS A 46 -4.91 3.02 -10.16
CA LYS A 46 -5.68 3.45 -11.34
C LYS A 46 -7.17 3.45 -10.99
N PRO A 47 -7.68 4.47 -10.29
CA PRO A 47 -9.08 4.54 -9.87
C PRO A 47 -10.03 4.39 -11.06
N GLU A 48 -9.62 4.78 -12.26
CA GLU A 48 -10.34 4.61 -13.51
C GLU A 48 -10.69 3.14 -13.81
N LEU A 49 -9.81 2.18 -13.53
CA LEU A 49 -10.09 0.75 -13.74
C LEU A 49 -11.14 0.24 -12.76
N LEU A 50 -11.12 0.76 -11.52
CA LEU A 50 -12.14 0.41 -10.52
C LEU A 50 -13.49 1.00 -10.93
N ALA A 51 -13.51 2.24 -11.43
CA ALA A 51 -14.71 2.90 -11.91
C ALA A 51 -15.31 2.18 -13.12
N GLU A 52 -14.49 1.66 -14.04
CA GLU A 52 -14.92 0.87 -15.19
C GLU A 52 -15.57 -0.46 -14.75
N VAL A 53 -14.95 -1.18 -13.82
CA VAL A 53 -15.50 -2.44 -13.28
C VAL A 53 -16.81 -2.21 -12.54
N PHE A 54 -16.89 -1.23 -11.64
CA PHE A 54 -18.10 -0.97 -10.86
C PHE A 54 -19.20 -0.27 -11.69
N GLY A 55 -18.84 0.55 -12.67
CA GLY A 55 -19.80 1.14 -13.61
C GLY A 55 -20.55 0.10 -14.46
N SER A 56 -20.02 -1.13 -14.55
CA SER A 56 -20.67 -2.26 -15.23
C SER A 56 -21.63 -3.07 -14.33
N VAL A 57 -21.66 -2.81 -13.02
CA VAL A 57 -22.51 -3.52 -12.05
C VAL A 57 -23.59 -2.56 -11.52
N PRO A 58 -24.89 -2.82 -11.77
CA PRO A 58 -25.97 -2.01 -11.20
C PRO A 58 -25.88 -1.99 -9.67
N GLU A 59 -26.23 -0.86 -9.05
CA GLU A 59 -26.32 -0.65 -7.59
C GLU A 59 -25.00 -0.53 -6.81
N VAL A 60 -23.83 -0.72 -7.45
CA VAL A 60 -22.54 -0.60 -6.74
C VAL A 60 -21.75 0.63 -7.19
N SER A 61 -21.53 1.57 -6.26
CA SER A 61 -20.79 2.81 -6.53
C SER A 61 -19.32 2.71 -6.16
N SER A 62 -18.43 2.98 -7.11
CA SER A 62 -17.00 3.11 -6.84
C SER A 62 -16.68 4.23 -5.84
N GLN A 63 -17.51 5.27 -5.75
CA GLN A 63 -17.31 6.39 -4.82
C GLN A 63 -17.36 5.95 -3.36
N GLU A 64 -18.23 5.00 -3.02
CA GLU A 64 -18.38 4.52 -1.64
C GLU A 64 -17.14 3.72 -1.21
N VAL A 65 -16.62 2.89 -2.11
CA VAL A 65 -15.36 2.15 -1.93
C VAL A 65 -14.17 3.10 -1.73
N PHE A 66 -14.07 4.17 -2.54
CA PHE A 66 -13.02 5.17 -2.37
C PHE A 66 -13.12 5.92 -1.04
N ARG A 67 -14.35 6.24 -0.62
CA ARG A 67 -14.61 6.97 0.63
C ARG A 67 -14.22 6.15 1.85
N GLU A 68 -14.63 4.89 1.91
CA GLU A 68 -14.25 3.95 2.97
C GLU A 68 -12.73 3.71 3.00
N ARG A 69 -12.11 3.56 1.82
CA ARG A 69 -10.66 3.37 1.73
C ARG A 69 -9.88 4.54 2.30
N ARG A 70 -10.33 5.77 2.07
CA ARG A 70 -9.71 6.98 2.62
C ARG A 70 -9.83 7.01 4.15
N LEU A 71 -11.01 6.69 4.69
CA LEU A 71 -11.23 6.61 6.14
C LEU A 71 -10.35 5.54 6.81
N ASP A 72 -10.15 4.40 6.15
CA ASP A 72 -9.24 3.35 6.60
C ASP A 72 -7.77 3.79 6.61
N ASP A 73 -7.35 4.57 5.63
CA ASP A 73 -5.99 5.12 5.56
C ASP A 73 -5.80 6.19 6.67
N GLU A 74 -6.79 7.03 6.91
CA GLU A 74 -6.80 8.02 8.01
C GLU A 74 -6.76 7.36 9.39
N ARG A 75 -7.54 6.29 9.61
CA ARG A 75 -7.52 5.49 10.85
C ARG A 75 -6.13 4.91 11.11
N ARG A 76 -5.53 4.28 10.10
CA ARG A 76 -4.17 3.71 10.20
C ARG A 76 -3.09 4.76 10.38
N ALA A 77 -3.26 5.95 9.79
CA ALA A 77 -2.33 7.05 9.98
C ALA A 77 -2.35 7.54 11.44
N LYS A 78 -3.53 7.65 12.07
CA LYS A 78 -3.65 8.03 13.48
C LYS A 78 -2.98 7.04 14.44
N GLU A 79 -3.11 5.74 14.18
CA GLU A 79 -2.46 4.69 15.00
C GLU A 79 -0.92 4.70 14.91
N LEU A 80 -0.34 5.28 13.85
CA LEU A 80 1.11 5.36 13.67
C LEU A 80 1.74 6.59 14.33
N TYR A 81 0.93 7.55 14.79
CA TYR A 81 1.37 8.80 15.45
C TYR A 81 1.06 8.83 16.96
N LEU A 82 0.59 7.71 17.53
CA LEU A 82 0.50 7.44 18.97
C LEU A 82 1.59 6.43 19.38
#